data_AF-A0A9W9N507-F1
#
_entry.id   AF-A0A9W9N507-F1
#
_cell.length_a   1.000
_cell.length_b   1.000
_cell.length_c   1.000
_cell.angle_alpha   90.00
_cell.angle_beta   90.00
_cell.angle_gamma   90.00
#
_symmetry.space_group_name_H-M   'P 1'
#
loop_
_entity.id
_entity.type
_entity.pdbx_description
1 polymer ?
#
loop_
_entity_poly.entity_id
_entity_poly.type
_entity_poly.pdbx_seq_one_letter_code
_entity_poly.pdbx_strand_id
1 'polypeptide(L)'
;MANDMERRYVVACPERKEAATIDPVLDYDPGNFLITSESADELIECVLKSRYTVIMLLETHAHGDHLSPAYYIQQTLWSREQPHAQICIGENIRVVQRHFAQKYQIPRQEIENAFDHLF
;
A
#
# COMPACT_ATOMS: atom_id res chain seq x y z
N MET A 1 24.54 -5.52 1.74
CA MET A 1 24.12 -5.43 0.33
C MET A 1 23.13 -4.30 0.26
N ALA A 2 23.33 -3.34 -0.64
CA ALA A 2 22.53 -2.12 -0.66
C ALA A 2 21.07 -2.49 -0.98
N ASN A 3 20.16 -2.23 -0.04
CA ASN A 3 18.72 -2.26 -0.29
C ASN A 3 18.45 -1.39 -1.52
N ASP A 4 17.67 -1.93 -2.45
CA ASP A 4 17.10 -1.10 -3.50
C ASP A 4 16.38 0.07 -2.84
N MET A 5 16.61 1.26 -3.37
CA MET A 5 16.33 2.53 -2.71
C MET A 5 14.85 2.88 -2.91
N GLU A 6 13.95 2.03 -2.41
CA GLU A 6 12.51 2.27 -2.47
C GLU A 6 12.13 3.48 -1.63
N ARG A 7 11.58 4.47 -2.30
CA ARG A 7 11.21 5.74 -1.68
C ARG A 7 9.71 5.74 -1.47
N ARG A 8 9.36 5.70 -0.20
CA ARG A 8 7.98 5.82 0.29
C ARG A 8 7.71 7.28 0.58
N TYR A 9 6.54 7.77 0.21
CA TYR A 9 6.18 9.16 0.44
C TYR A 9 4.88 9.28 1.22
N VAL A 10 4.82 10.32 2.04
CA VAL A 10 3.57 10.85 2.60
C VAL A 10 3.38 12.25 2.03
N VAL A 11 2.28 12.46 1.33
CA VAL A 11 1.87 13.77 0.82
C VAL A 11 0.72 14.26 1.68
N ALA A 12 0.89 15.39 2.37
CA ALA A 12 -0.11 15.90 3.31
C ALA A 12 -0.58 17.29 2.90
N CYS A 13 -1.88 17.55 3.10
CA CYS A 13 -2.51 18.86 3.00
C CYS A 13 -2.62 19.47 4.41
N PRO A 14 -1.80 20.49 4.76
CA PRO A 14 -1.78 21.04 6.12
C PRO A 14 -3.09 21.69 6.56
N GLU A 15 -3.84 22.24 5.61
CA GLU A 15 -5.11 22.94 5.83
C GLU A 15 -6.25 21.96 6.13
N ARG A 16 -6.37 20.89 5.33
CA ARG A 16 -7.44 19.88 5.47
C ARG A 16 -7.13 18.80 6.50
N LYS A 17 -5.87 18.69 6.93
CA LYS A 17 -5.37 17.58 7.76
C LYS A 17 -5.57 16.20 7.11
N GLU A 18 -5.52 16.15 5.79
CA GLU A 18 -5.60 14.92 5.00
C GLU A 18 -4.22 14.56 4.45
N ALA A 19 -3.97 13.27 4.26
CA ALA A 19 -2.75 12.76 3.65
C ALA A 19 -3.02 11.60 2.69
N ALA A 20 -2.09 11.40 1.76
CA ALA A 20 -1.98 10.22 0.93
C ALA A 20 -0.59 9.59 1.12
N THR A 21 -0.51 8.27 1.07
CA THR A 21 0.77 7.56 0.99
C THR A 21 1.05 7.18 -0.45
N ILE A 22 2.32 7.08 -0.82
CA ILE A 22 2.75 6.61 -2.15
C ILE A 22 3.80 5.53 -1.95
N ASP A 23 3.57 4.38 -2.58
CA ASP A 23 4.42 3.17 -2.59
C ASP A 23 4.93 2.80 -1.19
N PRO A 24 4.05 2.59 -0.19
CA PRO A 24 4.51 2.09 1.11
C PRO A 24 5.04 0.64 0.96
N VAL A 25 5.87 0.16 1.89
CA VAL A 25 6.50 -1.17 1.81
C VAL A 25 6.24 -2.01 3.07
N LEU A 26 6.07 -3.32 2.88
CA LEU A 26 6.33 -4.33 3.92
C LEU A 26 7.80 -4.72 3.87
N ASP A 27 8.39 -4.95 5.03
CA ASP A 27 9.77 -5.41 5.13
C ASP A 27 9.84 -6.90 4.80
N TYR A 28 10.82 -7.29 3.99
CA TYR A 28 11.07 -8.69 3.65
C TYR A 28 12.54 -9.03 3.88
N ASP A 29 12.80 -10.02 4.73
CA ASP A 29 14.12 -10.62 4.92
C ASP A 29 14.23 -11.89 4.06
N PRO A 30 14.93 -11.84 2.91
CA PRO A 30 15.08 -13.00 2.04
C PRO A 30 15.94 -14.12 2.66
N GLY A 31 16.79 -13.81 3.64
CA GLY A 31 17.63 -14.81 4.32
C GLY A 31 16.84 -15.68 5.29
N ASN A 32 15.79 -15.11 5.90
CA ASN A 32 14.95 -15.78 6.89
C ASN A 32 13.52 -16.06 6.41
N PHE A 33 13.16 -15.67 5.18
CA PHE A 33 11.80 -15.73 4.64
C PHE A 33 10.76 -15.05 5.54
N LEU A 34 11.15 -13.97 6.20
CA LEU A 34 10.32 -13.27 7.17
C LEU A 34 9.73 -12.01 6.54
N ILE A 35 8.43 -11.79 6.76
CA ILE A 35 7.75 -10.54 6.42
C ILE A 35 7.44 -9.82 7.74
N THR A 36 7.83 -8.55 7.86
CA THR A 36 7.48 -7.69 9.01
C THR A 36 6.83 -6.39 8.55
N SER A 37 6.17 -5.70 9.48
CA SER A 37 5.42 -4.47 9.23
C SER A 37 6.10 -3.22 9.80
N GLU A 38 7.35 -3.31 10.25
CA GLU A 38 8.04 -2.24 10.98
C GLU A 38 8.02 -0.93 10.18
N SER A 39 8.35 -1.01 8.88
CA SER A 39 8.28 0.08 7.92
C SER A 39 6.88 0.69 7.80
N ALA A 40 5.84 -0.13 7.79
CA ALA A 40 4.45 0.32 7.67
C ALA A 40 3.95 0.95 8.99
N ASP A 41 4.34 0.37 10.13
CA ASP A 41 4.05 0.87 11.46
C ASP A 41 4.68 2.25 11.69
N GLU A 42 5.93 2.45 11.28
CA GLU A 42 6.58 3.77 11.34
C GLU A 42 5.82 4.83 10.54
N LEU A 43 5.34 4.48 9.34
CA LEU A 43 4.53 5.37 8.51
C LEU A 43 3.22 5.73 9.21
N ILE A 44 2.50 4.74 9.76
CA ILE A 44 1.24 4.92 10.48
C ILE A 44 1.45 5.84 11.69
N GLU A 45 2.49 5.60 12.47
CA GLU A 45 2.84 6.45 13.62
C GLU A 45 3.19 7.87 13.19
N CYS A 46 3.90 8.04 12.08
CA CYS A 46 4.27 9.35 11.55
C CYS A 46 3.02 10.20 11.21
N VAL A 47 2.05 9.62 10.49
CA VAL A 47 0.82 10.34 10.08
C VAL A 47 -0.08 10.63 11.28
N LEU A 48 -0.24 9.68 12.20
CA LEU A 48 -1.09 9.84 13.38
C LEU A 48 -0.51 10.88 14.36
N LYS A 49 0.79 10.84 14.65
CA LYS A 49 1.46 11.84 15.50
C LYS A 49 1.37 13.25 14.91
N SER A 50 1.40 13.34 13.58
CA SER A 50 1.24 14.59 12.84
C SER A 50 -0.21 15.06 12.70
N ARG A 51 -1.17 14.30 13.25
CA ARG A 51 -2.62 14.57 13.21
C ARG A 51 -3.16 14.68 11.79
N TYR A 52 -2.66 13.83 10.89
CA TYR A 52 -3.20 13.67 9.54
C TYR A 52 -4.09 12.43 9.46
N THR A 53 -5.19 12.56 8.73
CA THR A 53 -6.03 11.46 8.31
C THR A 53 -5.59 10.99 6.92
N VAL A 54 -5.19 9.72 6.81
CA VAL A 54 -4.87 9.14 5.50
C VAL A 54 -6.17 8.82 4.77
N ILE A 55 -6.36 9.40 3.60
CA ILE A 55 -7.56 9.21 2.77
C ILE A 55 -7.30 8.33 1.55
N MET A 56 -6.05 8.21 1.13
CA MET A 56 -5.64 7.43 -0.05
C MET A 56 -4.31 6.73 0.18
N LEU A 57 -4.23 5.49 -0.27
CA LEU A 57 -3.04 4.66 -0.32
C LEU A 57 -2.74 4.41 -1.80
N LEU A 58 -1.77 5.14 -2.35
CA LEU A 58 -1.45 5.13 -3.77
C LEU A 58 -0.32 4.14 -4.06
N GLU A 59 -0.56 3.24 -4.99
CA GLU A 59 0.45 2.39 -5.61
C GLU A 59 0.74 2.95 -7.02
N THR A 60 2.00 3.25 -7.31
CA THR A 60 2.38 3.81 -8.61
C THR A 60 2.37 2.75 -9.71
N HIS A 61 2.61 1.49 -9.35
CA HIS A 61 2.62 0.36 -10.26
C HIS A 61 2.45 -0.97 -9.52
N ALA A 62 2.34 -2.08 -10.27
CA ALA A 62 2.48 -3.41 -9.69
C ALA A 62 3.95 -3.68 -9.38
N HIS A 63 4.31 -3.64 -8.11
CA HIS A 63 5.67 -3.86 -7.63
C HIS A 63 6.13 -5.30 -7.87
N GLY A 64 7.37 -5.46 -8.31
CA GLY A 64 8.03 -6.76 -8.53
C GLY A 64 9.24 -6.99 -7.61
N ASP A 65 9.54 -5.98 -6.81
CA ASP A 65 10.71 -5.74 -5.98
C ASP A 65 10.37 -5.79 -4.48
N HIS A 66 9.15 -5.38 -4.11
CA HIS A 66 8.65 -5.44 -2.73
C HIS A 66 7.19 -5.84 -2.63
N LEU A 67 6.74 -6.05 -1.38
CA LEU A 67 5.36 -6.31 -1.03
C LEU A 67 4.69 -5.02 -0.55
N SER A 68 3.53 -4.70 -1.12
CA SER A 68 2.73 -3.56 -0.66
C SER A 68 2.06 -3.85 0.70
N PRO A 69 2.11 -2.91 1.66
CA PRO A 69 1.38 -2.94 2.92
C PRO A 69 0.01 -2.25 2.82
N ALA A 70 -0.49 -1.85 1.65
CA ALA A 70 -1.68 -1.00 1.54
C ALA A 70 -2.90 -1.56 2.30
N TYR A 71 -3.19 -2.85 2.15
CA TYR A 71 -4.26 -3.51 2.91
C TYR A 71 -3.99 -3.50 4.42
N TYR A 72 -2.75 -3.81 4.84
CA TYR A 72 -2.36 -3.76 6.24
C TYR A 72 -2.52 -2.36 6.86
N ILE A 73 -2.09 -1.31 6.15
CA ILE A 73 -2.22 0.08 6.58
C ILE A 73 -3.70 0.46 6.68
N GLN A 74 -4.50 0.15 5.66
CA GLN A 74 -5.93 0.43 5.65
C GLN A 74 -6.62 -0.18 6.86
N GLN A 75 -6.40 -1.47 7.13
CA GLN A 75 -7.02 -2.17 8.25
C GLN A 75 -6.52 -1.67 9.60
N THR A 76 -5.23 -1.38 9.73
CA THR A 76 -4.65 -0.85 10.96
C THR A 76 -5.20 0.53 11.28
N LEU A 77 -5.28 1.44 10.29
CA LEU A 77 -5.89 2.76 10.46
C LEU A 77 -7.38 2.65 10.81
N TRP A 78 -8.12 1.78 10.12
CA TRP A 78 -9.53 1.52 10.40
C TRP A 78 -9.75 1.04 11.84
N SER A 79 -8.92 0.11 12.33
CA SER A 79 -8.96 -0.38 13.72
C SER A 79 -8.65 0.71 14.76
N ARG A 80 -7.99 1.80 14.33
CA ARG A 80 -7.65 2.98 15.14
C ARG A 80 -8.63 4.13 14.91
N GLU A 81 -9.86 3.82 14.50
CA GLU A 81 -10.97 4.77 14.31
C GLU A 81 -10.69 5.86 13.25
N GLN A 82 -9.73 5.64 12.35
CA GLN A 82 -9.56 6.51 11.18
C GLN A 82 -10.57 6.16 10.09
N PRO A 83 -10.97 7.13 9.25
CA PRO A 83 -11.73 6.88 8.04
C PRO A 83 -11.10 5.80 7.13
N HIS A 84 -11.94 5.14 6.33
CA HIS A 84 -11.48 4.14 5.37
C HIS A 84 -10.63 4.82 4.29
N ALA A 85 -9.31 4.58 4.30
CA ALA A 85 -8.42 5.05 3.26
C ALA A 85 -8.58 4.18 2.00
N GLN A 86 -8.78 4.80 0.83
CA GLN A 86 -8.94 4.05 -0.43
C GLN A 86 -7.59 3.53 -0.93
N ILE A 87 -7.52 2.27 -1.33
CA ILE A 87 -6.35 1.70 -2.03
C ILE A 87 -6.51 1.97 -3.53
N CYS A 88 -5.54 2.68 -4.11
CA CYS A 88 -5.64 3.29 -5.42
C CYS A 88 -4.45 2.91 -6.31
N ILE A 89 -4.71 2.63 -7.59
CA ILE A 89 -3.68 2.35 -8.61
C ILE A 89 -4.18 2.75 -10.00
N GLY A 90 -3.30 2.90 -10.98
CA GLY A 90 -3.71 3.20 -12.36
C GLY A 90 -4.50 2.06 -13.02
N GLU A 91 -5.46 2.39 -13.89
CA GLU A 91 -6.40 1.42 -14.51
C GLU A 91 -5.72 0.27 -15.28
N ASN A 92 -4.52 0.52 -15.81
CA ASN A 92 -3.73 -0.49 -16.52
C ASN A 92 -3.28 -1.67 -15.65
N ILE A 93 -3.45 -1.61 -14.33
CA ILE A 93 -3.24 -2.75 -13.43
C ILE A 93 -4.02 -4.00 -13.86
N ARG A 94 -5.17 -3.82 -14.52
CA ARG A 94 -6.01 -4.92 -15.03
C ARG A 94 -5.26 -5.82 -16.02
N VAL A 95 -4.30 -5.27 -16.77
CA VAL A 95 -3.46 -6.05 -17.70
C VAL A 95 -2.53 -6.97 -16.92
N VAL A 96 -1.88 -6.45 -15.88
CA VAL A 96 -0.96 -7.20 -15.02
C VAL A 96 -1.72 -8.28 -14.22
N GLN A 97 -2.85 -7.92 -13.62
CA GLN A 97 -3.73 -8.86 -12.91
C GLN A 97 -4.17 -10.01 -13.82
N ARG A 98 -4.61 -9.73 -15.05
CA ARG A 98 -5.03 -10.76 -16.01
C ARG A 98 -3.88 -11.70 -16.37
N HIS A 99 -2.69 -11.14 -16.63
CA HIS A 99 -1.52 -11.94 -16.98
C HIS A 99 -1.15 -12.91 -15.86
N PHE A 100 -1.02 -12.42 -14.63
CA PHE A 100 -0.62 -13.24 -13.50
C PHE A 100 -1.72 -14.18 -13.01
N ALA A 101 -2.99 -13.76 -13.07
CA ALA A 101 -4.09 -14.65 -12.73
C ALA A 101 -4.18 -15.86 -13.67
N GLN A 102 -3.93 -15.66 -14.98
CA GLN A 102 -3.84 -16.78 -15.92
C GLN A 102 -2.65 -17.69 -15.60
N LYS A 103 -1.47 -17.11 -15.35
CA LYS A 103 -0.23 -17.86 -15.09
C LYS A 103 -0.32 -18.71 -13.83
N TYR A 104 -0.88 -18.14 -12.75
CA TYR A 104 -0.95 -18.76 -11.43
C TYR A 104 -2.32 -19.35 -11.10
N GLN A 105 -3.24 -19.36 -12.06
CA GLN A 105 -4.61 -19.91 -11.91
C GLN A 105 -5.38 -19.26 -10.74
N ILE A 106 -5.19 -17.96 -10.55
CA ILE A 106 -5.87 -17.18 -9.51
C ILE A 106 -7.31 -16.90 -9.97
N PRO A 107 -8.34 -17.25 -9.18
CA PRO A 107 -9.72 -16.93 -9.48
C PRO A 107 -9.95 -15.43 -9.69
N ARG A 108 -10.80 -15.08 -10.66
CA ARG A 108 -11.11 -13.68 -10.99
C ARG A 108 -11.62 -12.90 -9.77
N GLN A 109 -12.38 -13.55 -8.90
CA GLN A 109 -12.96 -12.95 -7.70
C GLN A 109 -11.89 -12.48 -6.69
N GLU A 110 -10.70 -13.10 -6.69
CA GLU A 110 -9.60 -12.73 -5.80
C GLU A 110 -8.86 -11.46 -6.24
N ILE A 111 -8.99 -11.07 -7.52
CA ILE A 111 -8.28 -9.90 -8.08
C ILE A 111 -9.20 -8.71 -8.38
N GLU A 112 -10.51 -8.92 -8.50
CA GLU A 112 -11.45 -7.87 -8.93
C GLU A 112 -11.58 -6.70 -7.94
N ASN A 113 -11.41 -6.96 -6.65
CA ASN A 113 -11.58 -5.97 -5.58
C ASN A 113 -10.28 -5.70 -4.82
N ALA A 114 -9.12 -5.93 -5.46
CA ALA A 114 -7.82 -5.67 -4.84
C ALA A 114 -7.54 -4.16 -4.64
N PHE A 115 -8.24 -3.29 -5.38
CA PHE A 115 -8.11 -1.84 -5.34
C PHE A 115 -9.51 -1.20 -5.26
N ASP A 116 -9.67 -0.20 -4.40
CA ASP A 116 -10.93 0.51 -4.17
C ASP A 116 -11.23 1.52 -5.29
N HIS A 117 -10.18 2.08 -5.90
CA HIS A 117 -10.29 3.06 -6.96
C HIS A 117 -9.20 2.88 -8.02
N LEU A 118 -9.59 3.02 -9.29
CA LEU A 118 -8.68 3.06 -10.44
C LEU A 118 -8.75 4.43 -11.10
N PHE A 119 -7.59 4.98 -11.46
CA PHE A 119 -7.44 6.27 -12.14
C PHE A 119 -6.74 6.16 -13.49
#